data_AF-A0A962NVM0-F1
#
_entry.id   AF-A0A962NVM0-F1
#
_cell.length_a   1.000
_cell.length_b   1.000
_cell.length_c   1.000
_cell.angle_alpha   90.00
_cell.angle_beta   90.00
_cell.angle_gamma   90.00
#
_symmetry.space_group_name_H-M   'P 1'
#
loop_
_entity.id
_entity.type
_entity.pdbx_description
1 polymer ?
#
loop_
_entity_poly.entity_id
_entity_poly.type
_entity_poly.pdbx_seq_one_letter_code
_entity_poly.pdbx_strand_id
1 'polypeptide(L)' 'MHMYKDAQHGFHNDSTARYDKENAELAWQRTLAFFNKKLS' A
#
# COMPACT_ATOMS: atom_id res chain seq x y z
N MET A 1 1.36 -11.90 5.11
CA MET A 1 1.23 -10.64 5.88
C MET A 1 2.44 -9.79 5.54
N HIS A 2 2.25 -8.51 5.23
CA HIS A 2 3.34 -7.58 4.89
C HIS A 2 3.37 -6.47 5.94
N MET A 3 4.54 -6.20 6.50
CA MET A 3 4.81 -5.01 7.30
C MET A 3 5.57 -4.01 6.43
N TYR A 4 5.22 -2.73 6.53
CA TYR A 4 5.85 -1.64 5.81
C TYR A 4 6.71 -0.87 6.81
N LYS A 5 8.01 -0.80 6.53
CA LYS A 5 8.98 -0.20 7.45
C LYS A 5 8.66 1.30 7.58
N ASP A 6 8.67 1.81 8.81
CA ASP A 6 8.44 3.23 9.16
C ASP A 6 7.05 3.80 8.80
N ALA A 7 6.19 3.00 8.17
CA ALA A 7 4.83 3.38 7.82
C ALA A 7 3.93 3.49 9.05
N GLN A 8 3.18 4.58 9.14
CA GLN A 8 2.15 4.78 10.16
C GLN A 8 0.77 4.28 9.69
N HIS A 9 -0.18 4.17 10.62
CA HIS A 9 -1.57 3.92 10.25
C HIS A 9 -2.08 4.99 9.27
N GLY A 10 -2.64 4.55 8.15
CA GLY A 10 -3.13 5.43 7.10
C GLY A 10 -2.05 5.92 6.12
N PHE A 11 -0.90 5.24 6.02
CA PHE A 11 0.19 5.62 5.11
C PHE A 11 -0.22 5.72 3.61
N HIS A 12 -1.34 5.12 3.23
CA HIS A 12 -1.88 5.19 1.87
C HIS A 12 -2.81 6.39 1.62
N ASN A 13 -3.16 7.16 2.66
CA ASN A 13 -4.05 8.33 2.53
C ASN A 13 -3.24 9.60 2.23
N ASP A 14 -3.24 10.00 0.96
CA ASP A 14 -2.52 11.15 0.38
C ASP A 14 -3.02 12.52 0.85
N SER A 15 -4.18 12.60 1.48
CA SER A 15 -4.72 13.83 2.08
C SER A 15 -4.18 14.13 3.50
N THR A 16 -3.27 13.29 4.01
CA THR A 16 -2.79 13.38 5.39
C THR A 16 -1.27 13.49 5.46
N ALA A 17 -0.75 14.09 6.54
CA ALA A 17 0.69 14.18 6.79
C ALA A 17 1.39 12.82 7.02
N ARG A 18 0.62 11.72 7.08
CA ARG A 18 1.12 10.36 7.26
C ARG A 18 1.35 9.63 5.94
N TYR A 19 1.04 10.27 4.81
CA TYR A 19 1.22 9.68 3.49
C TYR A 19 2.68 9.30 3.26
N ASP A 20 2.90 8.04 2.91
CA ASP A 20 4.19 7.49 2.54
C ASP A 20 4.07 6.93 1.14
N LYS A 21 4.56 7.69 0.16
CA LYS A 21 4.40 7.39 -1.26
C LYS A 21 5.00 6.03 -1.64
N GLU A 22 6.20 5.72 -1.15
CA GLU A 22 6.91 4.49 -1.51
C GLU A 22 6.19 3.26 -0.97
N ASN A 23 5.80 3.30 0.31
CA ASN A 23 5.05 2.20 0.91
C ASN A 23 3.64 2.09 0.33
N ALA A 24 2.97 3.19 0.02
CA ALA A 24 1.65 3.21 -0.62
C ALA A 24 1.68 2.57 -2.02
N GLU A 25 2.61 2.98 -2.87
CA GLU A 25 2.76 2.44 -4.23
C GLU A 25 3.09 0.95 -4.20
N LEU A 26 3.99 0.51 -3.32
CA LEU A 26 4.32 -0.92 -3.14
C LEU A 26 3.10 -1.73 -2.66
N ALA A 27 2.34 -1.20 -1.71
CA ALA A 27 1.12 -1.85 -1.23
C ALA A 27 0.07 -1.95 -2.34
N TRP A 28 -0.09 -0.91 -3.14
CA TRP A 28 -1.05 -0.88 -4.24
C TRP A 28 -0.67 -1.88 -5.35
N GLN A 29 0.60 -1.92 -5.75
CA GLN A 29 1.10 -2.90 -6.72
C GLN A 29 0.82 -4.33 -6.28
N ARG A 30 1.09 -4.67 -5.01
CA ARG A 30 0.80 -6.00 -4.45
C ARG A 30 -0.70 -6.31 -4.44
N THR A 31 -1.52 -5.31 -4.16
CA THR A 31 -2.99 -5.43 -4.13
C THR A 31 -3.53 -5.76 -5.53
N LEU A 32 -3.11 -4.99 -6.54
CA LEU A 32 -3.49 -5.26 -7.93
C LEU A 32 -2.97 -6.62 -8.41
N ALA A 33 -1.73 -6.99 -8.09
CA ALA A 33 -1.17 -8.29 -8.43
C ALA A 33 -1.96 -9.45 -7.80
N PHE A 34 -2.42 -9.28 -6.56
CA PHE A 34 -3.27 -10.26 -5.90
C PHE A 34 -4.62 -10.40 -6.61
N PHE A 35 -5.29 -9.29 -6.94
CA PHE A 35 -6.57 -9.32 -7.66
C PHE A 35 -6.41 -9.93 -9.05
N ASN A 36 -5.39 -9.55 -9.81
CA ASN A 36 -5.08 -10.14 -11.11
C ASN A 36 -4.85 -11.66 -11.03
N LYS A 37 -4.36 -12.19 -9.90
CA LYS A 37 -4.14 -13.63 -9.73
C LYS A 37 -5.43 -14.38 -9.35
N LYS A 38 -6.42 -13.69 -8.78
CA LYS A 38 -7.56 -14.33 -8.10
C LYS A 38 -8.90 -14.06 -8.76
N LEU A 39 -9.02 -12.98 -9.51
CA LEU A 39 -10.27 -12.48 -10.09
C LEU A 39 -10.20 -12.35 -11.62
N SER A 40 -9.10 -12.80 -12.23
CA SER A 40 -8.93 -12.90 -13.69
C SER A 40 -9.61 -14.13 -14.26
#